data_AF-A0A6N2M0W8-F1
#
_entry.id   AF-A0A6N2M0W8-F1
#
_cell.length_a   1.000
_cell.length_b   1.000
_cell.length_c   1.000
_cell.angle_alpha   90.00
_cell.angle_beta   90.00
_cell.angle_gamma   90.00
#
_symmetry.space_group_name_H-M   'P 1'
#
loop_
_entity.id
_entity.type
_entity.pdbx_description
1 polymer ?
#
loop_
_entity_poly.entity_id
_entity_poly.type
_entity_poly.pdbx_seq_one_letter_code
_entity_poly.pdbx_strand_id
1 'polypeptide(L)'
;MILQIMWVSWLMMLLSLWPVAASTARSDAKPGCQEKCGNISVPYPFGILEPSCAMNDNFFLNCTSNDEGHPELLFTINAPISNISEQEGTVTVSIYAAFNCYDKKGIQTDSFSQSMAFGSGPFMFSDTRNIFTAIGCDTLAQVTIQ
;
A
#
# COMPACT_ATOMS: atom_id res chain seq x y z
N MET A 1 56.77 -24.51 -7.90
CA MET A 1 55.98 -23.27 -7.71
C MET A 1 54.92 -23.08 -8.79
N ILE A 2 55.27 -23.16 -10.08
CA ILE A 2 54.35 -22.98 -11.23
C ILE A 2 53.18 -24.00 -11.22
N LEU A 3 53.45 -25.27 -10.88
CA LEU A 3 52.44 -26.33 -10.85
C LEU A 3 51.35 -26.13 -9.76
N GLN A 4 51.69 -25.47 -8.64
CA GLN A 4 50.72 -25.19 -7.58
C GLN A 4 49.79 -24.03 -7.95
N ILE A 5 50.31 -23.01 -8.64
CA ILE A 5 49.52 -21.87 -9.10
C ILE A 5 48.46 -22.32 -10.11
N MET A 6 48.85 -23.21 -11.03
CA MET A 6 47.91 -23.77 -12.03
C MET A 6 46.73 -24.49 -11.37
N TRP A 7 46.96 -25.22 -10.29
CA TRP A 7 45.90 -25.99 -9.61
C TRP A 7 44.92 -25.08 -8.86
N VAL A 8 45.43 -24.02 -8.22
CA VAL A 8 44.60 -23.00 -7.53
C VAL A 8 43.77 -22.21 -8.55
N SER A 9 44.35 -21.83 -9.68
CA SER A 9 43.61 -21.14 -10.76
C SER A 9 42.50 -22.00 -11.35
N TRP A 10 42.72 -23.30 -11.51
CA TRP A 10 41.69 -24.23 -12.00
C TRP A 10 40.58 -24.46 -10.97
N LEU A 11 40.93 -24.55 -9.69
CA LEU A 11 39.95 -24.65 -8.60
C LEU A 11 39.04 -23.42 -8.53
N MET A 12 39.60 -22.21 -8.72
CA MET A 12 38.81 -20.98 -8.76
C MET A 12 37.90 -20.88 -9.99
N MET A 13 38.35 -21.38 -11.15
CA MET A 13 37.53 -21.42 -12.37
C MET A 13 36.36 -22.40 -12.25
N LEU A 14 36.54 -23.52 -11.54
CA LEU A 14 35.49 -24.48 -11.22
C LEU A 14 34.46 -23.92 -10.21
N LEU A 15 34.87 -23.04 -9.29
CA LEU A 15 33.98 -22.37 -8.34
C LEU A 15 33.13 -21.24 -8.97
N SER A 16 33.53 -20.70 -10.13
CA SER A 16 32.77 -19.65 -10.84
C SER A 16 31.61 -20.15 -11.72
N LEU A 17 31.43 -21.47 -11.83
CA LEU A 17 30.42 -22.10 -12.69
C LEU A 17 29.09 -22.39 -11.99
N TRP A 18 28.80 -21.75 -10.87
CA TRP A 18 27.51 -21.92 -10.22
C TRP A 18 26.43 -21.19 -11.02
N PRO A 19 25.39 -21.89 -11.50
CA PRO A 19 24.29 -21.20 -12.15
C PRO A 19 23.63 -20.27 -11.12
N VAL A 20 23.69 -18.97 -11.37
CA VAL A 20 22.89 -18.00 -10.62
C VAL A 20 21.44 -18.31 -10.99
N ALA A 21 20.68 -18.86 -10.05
CA ALA A 21 19.25 -19.04 -10.26
C ALA A 21 18.63 -17.65 -10.44
N ALA A 22 18.12 -17.37 -11.64
CA ALA A 22 17.29 -16.19 -11.85
C ALA A 22 16.02 -16.38 -11.02
N SER A 23 15.86 -15.59 -9.97
CA SER A 23 14.60 -15.51 -9.23
C SER A 23 13.56 -14.92 -10.17
N THR A 24 12.74 -15.76 -10.78
CA THR A 24 11.44 -15.31 -11.29
C THR A 24 10.72 -14.66 -10.12
N ALA A 25 10.35 -13.38 -10.23
CA ALA A 25 9.56 -12.69 -9.22
C ALA A 25 8.35 -13.59 -8.93
N ARG A 26 8.33 -14.19 -7.73
CA ARG A 26 7.23 -15.04 -7.33
C ARG A 26 6.07 -14.06 -7.09
N SER A 27 4.93 -14.34 -7.71
CA SER A 27 3.73 -13.58 -7.37
C SER A 27 3.44 -13.78 -5.90
N ASP A 28 3.35 -12.66 -5.18
CA ASP A 28 2.97 -12.63 -3.77
C ASP A 28 1.44 -12.69 -3.61
N ALA A 29 0.68 -12.65 -4.71
CA ALA A 29 -0.76 -12.85 -4.70
C ALA A 29 -1.14 -14.35 -4.60
N LYS A 30 -2.38 -14.61 -4.17
CA LYS A 30 -2.91 -15.98 -4.13
C LYS A 30 -2.96 -16.57 -5.55
N PRO A 31 -2.51 -17.82 -5.78
CA PRO A 31 -2.51 -18.42 -7.11
C PRO A 31 -3.89 -18.42 -7.77
N GLY A 32 -3.97 -17.95 -9.01
CA GLY A 32 -5.22 -17.82 -9.77
C GLY A 32 -5.99 -16.52 -9.53
N CYS A 33 -5.50 -15.63 -8.67
CA CYS A 33 -6.10 -14.34 -8.38
C CYS A 33 -5.44 -13.20 -9.14
N GLN A 34 -6.17 -12.10 -9.32
CA GLN A 34 -5.62 -10.92 -9.95
C GLN A 34 -4.60 -10.24 -9.01
N GLU A 35 -3.40 -10.04 -9.53
CA GLU A 35 -2.25 -9.58 -8.73
C GLU A 35 -2.08 -8.06 -8.71
N LYS A 36 -2.80 -7.34 -9.58
CA LYS A 36 -2.65 -5.89 -9.74
C LYS A 36 -3.98 -5.18 -9.95
N CYS A 37 -4.06 -3.96 -9.45
CA CYS A 37 -5.07 -2.99 -9.82
C CYS A 37 -4.34 -1.76 -10.38
N GLY A 38 -4.42 -1.58 -11.70
CA GLY A 38 -3.61 -0.57 -12.39
C GLY A 38 -2.12 -0.84 -12.18
N ASN A 39 -1.42 0.12 -11.58
CA ASN A 39 0.03 0.03 -11.33
C ASN A 39 0.38 -0.51 -9.93
N ILE A 40 -0.61 -0.82 -9.09
CA ILE A 40 -0.39 -1.25 -7.71
C ILE A 40 -0.51 -2.78 -7.63
N SER A 41 0.52 -3.41 -7.08
CA SER A 41 0.51 -4.84 -6.76
C SER A 41 -0.34 -5.10 -5.52
N VAL A 42 -1.13 -6.17 -5.56
CA VAL A 42 -2.03 -6.63 -4.49
C VAL A 42 -1.53 -8.00 -4.02
N PRO A 43 -0.64 -8.04 -3.02
CA PRO A 43 -0.12 -9.29 -2.47
C PRO A 43 -1.10 -9.91 -1.48
N TYR A 44 -0.99 -11.21 -1.24
CA TYR A 44 -1.65 -11.88 -0.12
C TYR A 44 -1.13 -11.27 1.19
N PRO A 45 -1.98 -10.95 2.19
CA PRO A 45 -3.36 -11.43 2.41
C PRO A 45 -4.46 -10.67 1.68
N PHE A 46 -4.13 -9.62 0.91
CA PHE A 46 -5.12 -8.84 0.17
C PHE A 46 -5.64 -9.57 -1.06
N GLY A 47 -6.85 -9.21 -1.48
CA GLY A 47 -7.46 -9.69 -2.70
C GLY A 47 -8.42 -8.67 -3.29
N ILE A 48 -8.66 -8.78 -4.60
CA ILE A 48 -9.58 -7.95 -5.37
C ILE A 48 -10.44 -8.83 -6.27
N LEU A 49 -11.57 -8.29 -6.74
CA LEU A 49 -12.55 -8.91 -7.66
C LEU A 49 -13.29 -10.13 -7.10
N GLU A 50 -12.58 -11.11 -6.56
CA GLU A 50 -13.14 -12.31 -5.97
C GLU A 50 -12.85 -12.36 -4.46
N PRO A 51 -13.87 -12.49 -3.59
CA PRO A 51 -13.64 -12.57 -2.14
C PRO A 51 -12.72 -13.72 -1.72
N SER A 52 -12.70 -14.81 -2.48
CA SER A 52 -11.82 -15.97 -2.24
C SER A 52 -10.33 -15.68 -2.43
N CYS A 53 -9.99 -14.53 -3.05
CA CYS A 53 -8.62 -14.09 -3.26
C CYS A 53 -8.01 -13.35 -2.07
N ALA A 54 -8.85 -12.84 -1.16
CA ALA A 54 -8.41 -12.27 0.09
C ALA A 54 -8.37 -13.35 1.19
N MET A 55 -7.61 -13.10 2.26
CA MET A 55 -7.60 -13.97 3.44
C MET A 55 -8.97 -14.02 4.13
N ASN A 56 -9.65 -12.88 4.21
CA ASN A 56 -11.01 -12.70 4.69
C ASN A 56 -11.52 -11.31 4.26
N ASP A 57 -12.76 -10.97 4.62
CA ASP A 57 -13.41 -9.71 4.22
C ASP A 57 -12.64 -8.45 4.64
N ASN A 58 -11.85 -8.47 5.72
CA ASN A 58 -11.05 -7.31 6.11
C ASN A 58 -9.91 -7.02 5.12
N PHE A 59 -9.46 -8.02 4.36
CA PHE A 59 -8.37 -7.88 3.38
C PHE A 59 -8.89 -7.77 1.94
N PHE A 60 -10.20 -7.74 1.75
CA PHE A 60 -10.78 -7.55 0.42
C PHE A 60 -10.78 -6.06 0.06
N LEU A 61 -10.09 -5.73 -1.03
CA LEU A 61 -9.95 -4.37 -1.53
C LEU A 61 -10.84 -4.17 -2.77
N ASN A 62 -11.22 -2.93 -3.03
CA ASN A 62 -11.98 -2.59 -4.23
C ASN A 62 -11.05 -2.07 -5.32
N CYS A 63 -11.08 -2.71 -6.48
CA CYS A 63 -10.45 -2.19 -7.69
C CYS A 63 -11.54 -1.65 -8.61
N THR A 64 -11.61 -0.34 -8.78
CA THR A 64 -12.60 0.35 -9.62
C THR A 64 -11.91 1.15 -10.72
N SER A 65 -12.68 1.80 -11.59
CA SER A 65 -12.17 2.88 -12.45
C SER A 65 -12.43 4.24 -11.80
N ASN A 66 -11.47 5.15 -11.87
CA ASN A 66 -11.64 6.55 -11.50
C ASN A 66 -12.42 7.32 -12.59
N ASP A 67 -12.63 8.64 -12.40
CA ASP A 67 -13.36 9.50 -13.33
C ASP A 67 -12.73 9.58 -14.74
N GLU A 68 -11.43 9.29 -14.85
CA GLU A 68 -10.69 9.26 -16.11
C GLU A 68 -10.71 7.86 -16.76
N GLY A 69 -11.35 6.87 -16.12
CA GLY A 69 -11.43 5.49 -16.57
C GLY A 69 -10.22 4.62 -16.21
N HIS A 70 -9.25 5.17 -15.48
CA HIS A 70 -8.06 4.44 -15.05
C HIS A 70 -8.35 3.57 -13.82
N PRO A 71 -7.77 2.34 -13.73
CA PRO A 71 -7.94 1.51 -12.55
C PRO A 71 -7.38 2.17 -11.28
N GLU A 72 -8.17 2.16 -10.22
CA GLU A 72 -7.87 2.74 -8.91
C GLU A 72 -8.18 1.71 -7.81
N LEU A 73 -7.19 1.46 -6.95
CA LEU A 73 -7.31 0.55 -5.82
C LEU A 73 -7.76 1.35 -4.59
N LEU A 74 -8.84 0.91 -3.95
CA LEU A 74 -9.45 1.59 -2.81
C LEU A 74 -9.38 0.71 -1.57
N PHE A 75 -8.95 1.30 -0.46
CA PHE A 75 -9.01 0.66 0.87
C PHE A 75 -10.44 0.66 1.41
N THR A 76 -11.14 1.78 1.20
CA THR A 76 -12.57 1.96 1.47
C THR A 76 -13.10 3.06 0.55
N ILE A 77 -14.36 3.48 0.72
CA ILE A 77 -14.96 4.57 -0.05
C ILE A 77 -14.11 5.84 0.09
N ASN A 78 -13.76 6.45 -1.04
CA ASN A 78 -12.99 7.70 -1.10
C ASN A 78 -11.60 7.63 -0.45
N ALA A 79 -11.00 6.44 -0.41
CA ALA A 79 -9.71 6.19 0.23
C ALA A 79 -8.77 5.40 -0.70
N PRO A 80 -8.24 6.04 -1.76
CA PRO A 80 -7.33 5.40 -2.68
C PRO A 80 -6.02 4.98 -2.02
N ILE A 81 -5.59 3.78 -2.36
CA ILE A 81 -4.30 3.23 -1.96
C ILE A 81 -3.26 3.72 -2.96
N SER A 82 -2.16 4.26 -2.45
CA SER A 82 -1.01 4.65 -3.28
C SER A 82 0.11 3.61 -3.22
N ASN A 83 0.21 2.87 -2.11
CA ASN A 83 1.24 1.85 -1.93
C ASN A 83 0.84 0.78 -0.92
N ILE A 84 1.25 -0.47 -1.18
CA ILE A 84 1.22 -1.58 -0.24
C ILE A 84 2.68 -2.05 -0.10
N SER A 85 3.19 -2.05 1.13
CA SER A 85 4.55 -2.47 1.46
C SER A 85 4.49 -3.67 2.38
N GLU A 86 4.75 -4.87 1.85
CA GLU A 86 4.78 -6.11 2.64
C GLU A 86 5.94 -6.12 3.63
N GLN A 87 7.09 -5.60 3.21
CA GLN A 87 8.30 -5.54 4.03
C GLN A 87 8.08 -4.67 5.28
N GLU A 88 7.32 -3.60 5.15
CA GLU A 88 7.04 -2.67 6.25
C GLU A 88 5.71 -2.95 6.94
N GLY A 89 4.87 -3.83 6.38
CA GLY A 89 3.54 -4.13 6.89
C GLY A 89 2.59 -2.94 6.82
N THR A 90 2.73 -2.07 5.81
CA THR A 90 1.97 -0.81 5.72
C THR A 90 1.16 -0.71 4.44
N VAL A 91 -0.04 -0.14 4.55
CA VAL A 91 -0.83 0.34 3.42
C VAL A 91 -0.88 1.86 3.50
N THR A 92 -0.46 2.53 2.43
CA THR A 92 -0.52 4.00 2.33
C THR A 92 -1.80 4.39 1.61
N VAL A 93 -2.66 5.12 2.31
CA VAL A 93 -3.99 5.51 1.84
C VAL A 93 -4.07 7.03 1.85
N SER A 94 -4.60 7.61 0.77
CA SER A 94 -4.92 9.03 0.69
C SER A 94 -6.38 9.24 1.06
N ILE A 95 -6.65 10.28 1.86
CA ILE A 95 -8.02 10.72 2.16
C ILE A 95 -8.20 12.16 1.70
N TYR A 96 -9.43 12.52 1.33
CA TYR A 96 -9.75 13.91 1.02
C TYR A 96 -9.58 14.80 2.25
N ALA A 97 -8.93 15.95 2.07
CA ALA A 97 -8.78 16.94 3.12
C ALA A 97 -10.14 17.54 3.52
N ALA A 98 -10.45 17.48 4.81
CA ALA A 98 -11.59 18.20 5.37
C ALA A 98 -11.34 19.71 5.32
N PHE A 99 -12.40 20.50 5.14
CA PHE A 99 -12.30 21.96 5.09
C PHE A 99 -13.57 22.64 5.62
N ASN A 100 -13.39 23.85 6.12
CA ASN A 100 -14.46 24.81 6.40
C ASN A 100 -14.08 26.14 5.75
N CYS A 101 -14.95 26.64 4.89
CA CYS A 101 -14.77 27.88 4.15
C CYS A 101 -15.72 28.95 4.67
N TYR A 102 -15.21 30.18 4.83
CA TYR A 102 -15.97 31.31 5.35
C TYR A 102 -15.85 32.53 4.43
N ASP A 103 -16.90 33.35 4.38
CA ASP A 103 -16.86 34.64 3.70
C ASP A 103 -16.13 35.71 4.53
N LYS A 104 -15.99 36.92 3.98
CA LYS A 104 -15.34 38.05 4.67
C LYS A 104 -16.06 38.50 5.95
N LYS A 105 -17.30 38.06 6.17
CA LYS A 105 -18.11 38.35 7.37
C LYS A 105 -18.04 37.23 8.40
N GLY A 106 -17.30 36.15 8.14
CA GLY A 106 -17.20 34.99 9.01
C GLY A 106 -18.38 34.02 8.92
N ILE A 107 -19.21 34.13 7.87
CA ILE A 107 -20.30 33.19 7.63
C ILE A 107 -19.77 32.01 6.84
N GLN A 108 -20.03 30.78 7.30
CA GLN A 108 -19.64 29.56 6.61
C GLN A 108 -20.34 29.47 5.24
N THR A 109 -19.55 29.34 4.19
CA THR A 109 -20.04 29.24 2.81
C THR A 109 -19.99 27.83 2.26
N ASP A 110 -19.03 27.03 2.73
CA ASP A 110 -18.83 25.66 2.28
C ASP A 110 -18.13 24.85 3.38
N SER A 111 -18.35 23.55 3.42
CA SER A 111 -17.72 22.66 4.39
C SER A 111 -17.76 21.21 3.93
N PHE A 112 -16.66 20.52 4.18
CA PHE A 112 -16.56 19.08 4.02
C PHE A 112 -15.93 18.47 5.25
N SER A 113 -16.67 17.59 5.91
CA SER A 113 -16.20 16.79 7.02
C SER A 113 -15.67 15.45 6.51
N GLN A 114 -14.51 15.04 7.02
CA GLN A 114 -13.94 13.73 6.75
C GLN A 114 -13.81 12.94 8.05
N SER A 115 -14.10 11.65 7.98
CA SER A 115 -13.88 10.73 9.09
C SER A 115 -13.53 9.36 8.56
N MET A 116 -12.56 8.72 9.20
CA MET A 116 -12.26 7.32 8.96
C MET A 116 -12.11 6.62 10.30
N ALA A 117 -12.72 5.45 10.41
CA ALA A 117 -12.64 4.60 11.59
C ALA A 117 -12.23 3.21 11.15
N PHE A 118 -11.23 2.65 11.85
CA PHE A 118 -10.98 1.23 11.79
C PHE A 118 -11.79 0.59 12.91
N GLY A 119 -12.58 -0.45 12.58
CA GLY A 119 -13.29 -1.24 13.58
C GLY A 119 -12.32 -2.14 14.34
N SER A 120 -12.81 -3.28 14.85
CA SER A 120 -11.96 -4.31 15.48
C SER A 120 -11.10 -5.10 14.46
N GLY A 121 -10.83 -4.52 13.30
CA GLY A 121 -10.10 -5.14 12.21
C GLY A 121 -8.58 -5.13 12.44
N PRO A 122 -7.81 -5.71 11.52
CA PRO A 122 -6.35 -5.87 11.69
C PRO A 122 -5.54 -4.59 11.40
N PHE A 123 -6.20 -3.45 11.19
CA PHE A 123 -5.55 -2.21 10.76
C PHE A 123 -5.62 -1.13 11.83
N MET A 124 -4.56 -0.33 11.90
CA MET A 124 -4.41 0.78 12.83
C MET A 124 -3.67 1.92 12.12
N PHE A 125 -3.87 3.15 12.57
CA PHE A 125 -3.05 4.27 12.16
C PHE A 125 -1.62 4.10 12.65
N SER A 126 -0.64 4.20 11.73
CA SER A 126 0.77 4.35 12.11
C SER A 126 0.97 5.65 12.89
N ASP A 127 1.51 5.55 14.10
CA ASP A 127 1.87 6.67 14.97
C ASP A 127 3.14 7.43 14.50
N THR A 128 3.97 6.77 13.70
CA THR A 128 5.26 7.27 13.23
C THR A 128 5.24 7.77 11.78
N ARG A 129 4.32 7.27 10.94
CA ARG A 129 4.23 7.62 9.52
C ARG A 129 3.03 8.49 9.16
N ASN A 130 2.03 8.60 10.04
CA ASN A 130 0.93 9.53 9.79
C ASN A 130 1.33 10.95 10.23
N ILE A 131 1.17 11.89 9.31
CA ILE A 131 1.25 13.32 9.62
C ILE A 131 -0.17 13.86 9.58
N PHE A 132 -0.78 13.97 10.76
CA PHE A 132 -2.12 14.53 10.89
C PHE A 132 -2.03 16.04 11.12
N THR A 133 -2.51 16.82 10.15
CA THR A 133 -2.34 18.28 10.13
C THR A 133 -3.70 18.97 10.12
N ALA A 134 -3.87 19.96 10.99
CA ALA A 134 -5.02 20.86 11.00
C ALA A 134 -4.52 22.30 10.92
N ILE A 135 -5.10 23.10 10.01
CA ILE A 135 -4.71 24.49 9.79
C ILE A 135 -5.99 25.32 9.69
N GLY A 136 -6.13 26.33 10.55
CA GLY A 136 -7.25 27.27 10.48
C GLY A 136 -7.71 27.74 11.85
N CYS A 137 -8.66 28.68 11.84
CA CYS A 137 -9.43 29.03 13.02
C CYS A 137 -10.63 28.09 13.13
N ASP A 138 -11.07 27.78 14.35
CA ASP A 138 -12.22 26.90 14.61
C ASP A 138 -12.14 25.54 13.89
N THR A 139 -10.92 24.98 13.82
CA THR A 139 -10.65 23.69 13.18
C THR A 139 -10.30 22.66 14.23
N LEU A 140 -11.12 21.61 14.34
CA LEU A 140 -10.84 20.45 15.18
C LEU A 140 -10.48 19.27 14.28
N ALA A 141 -9.42 18.58 14.65
CA ALA A 141 -9.00 17.37 14.00
C ALA A 141 -8.55 16.40 15.10
N GLN A 142 -8.99 15.14 15.03
CA GLN A 142 -8.68 14.12 16.03
C GLN A 142 -8.27 12.80 15.35
N VAL A 143 -7.23 12.17 15.88
CA VAL A 143 -6.86 10.78 15.59
C VAL A 143 -6.86 10.03 16.90
N THR A 144 -7.62 8.94 16.96
CA THR A 144 -7.63 8.03 18.11
C THR A 144 -7.03 6.72 17.65
N ILE A 145 -5.95 6.30 18.32
CA ILE A 145 -5.32 5.00 18.12
C ILE A 145 -5.92 4.09 19.20
N GLN A 146 -6.55 2.98 18.80
CA GLN A 146 -7.12 1.97 19.70
C GLN A 146 -6.33 0.69 19.65
#